data_AF-A0A3N5M0W9-F1
#
_entry.id   AF-A0A3N5M0W9-F1
#
_cell.length_a   1.000
_cell.length_b   1.000
_cell.length_c   1.000
_cell.angle_alpha   90.00
_cell.angle_beta   90.00
_cell.angle_gamma   90.00
#
_symmetry.space_group_name_H-M   'P 1'
#
loop_
_entity.id
_entity.type
_entity.pdbx_description
1 polymer ?
#
loop_
_entity_poly.entity_id
_entity_poly.type
_entity_poly.pdbx_seq_one_letter_code
_entity_poly.pdbx_strand_id
1 'polypeptide(L)'
;MDEESIFDQLFKLLQSPGPVNWKIAREVTKSLAGHAEPIEPSLAEEYRELAHVAEMRLAGVSDLPAPAPGELSPTDRATWAADNQQTFRLLIEPLADKLSAGIDIPQVAGGMGAMLRPLGPAL
;
A
#
# COMPACT_ATOMS: atom_id res chain seq x y z
N MET A 1 5.85 10.04 32.34
CA MET A 1 6.00 9.33 31.06
C MET A 1 4.87 9.89 30.23
N ASP A 2 5.18 10.87 29.40
CA ASP A 2 4.18 11.78 28.83
C ASP A 2 3.29 11.03 27.83
N GLU A 3 2.00 10.97 28.15
CA GLU A 3 0.98 10.44 27.24
C GLU A 3 0.83 11.41 26.08
N GLU A 4 1.54 11.13 25.00
CA GLU A 4 1.39 11.87 23.75
C GLU A 4 -0.10 11.85 23.35
N SER A 5 -0.69 13.04 23.22
CA SER A 5 -2.12 13.18 22.96
C SER A 5 -2.50 12.50 21.66
N ILE A 6 -3.64 11.82 21.64
CA ILE A 6 -4.21 11.17 20.43
C ILE A 6 -4.26 12.16 19.26
N PHE A 7 -4.48 13.45 19.55
CA PHE A 7 -4.48 14.50 18.55
C PHE A 7 -3.10 14.73 17.90
N ASP A 8 -2.01 14.65 18.67
CA ASP A 8 -0.65 14.80 18.15
C ASP A 8 -0.26 13.60 17.27
N GLN A 9 -0.69 12.40 17.65
CA GLN A 9 -0.50 11.19 16.84
C GLN A 9 -1.29 11.27 15.52
N LEU A 10 -2.55 11.73 15.56
CA LEU A 10 -3.35 11.97 14.36
C LEU A 10 -2.73 13.04 13.46
N PHE A 11 -2.20 14.13 14.03
CA PHE A 11 -1.54 15.18 13.25
C PHE A 11 -0.28 14.66 12.57
N LYS A 12 0.54 13.87 13.27
CA LYS A 12 1.73 13.20 12.71
C LYS A 12 1.38 12.16 11.64
N LEU A 13 0.23 11.49 11.77
CA LEU A 13 -0.27 10.57 10.76
C LEU A 13 -0.71 11.31 9.51
N LEU A 14 -1.39 12.45 9.65
CA LEU A 14 -1.89 13.27 8.53
C LEU A 14 -0.78 14.06 7.83
N GLN A 15 0.30 14.40 8.53
CA GLN A 15 1.50 15.00 7.95
C GLN A 15 2.33 13.97 7.19
N SER A 16 2.06 13.82 5.89
CA SER A 16 2.90 13.06 4.96
C SER A 16 3.48 13.96 3.86
N PRO A 17 4.79 13.91 3.59
CA PRO A 17 5.34 14.53 2.41
C PRO A 17 4.88 13.77 1.15
N GLY A 18 4.39 14.50 0.15
CA GLY A 18 3.93 13.96 -1.12
C GLY A 18 2.40 13.89 -1.25
N PRO A 19 1.89 13.64 -2.46
CA PRO A 19 0.45 13.66 -2.75
C PRO A 19 -0.31 12.46 -2.15
N VAL A 20 0.40 11.42 -1.68
CA VAL A 20 -0.18 10.22 -1.08
C VAL A 20 0.37 9.98 0.32
N ASN A 21 -0.54 9.80 1.28
CA ASN A 21 -0.18 9.43 2.63
C ASN A 21 0.02 7.92 2.77
N TRP A 22 1.25 7.46 2.50
CA TRP A 22 1.60 6.04 2.56
C TRP A 22 1.57 5.44 3.97
N LYS A 23 1.63 6.26 5.03
CA LYS A 23 1.47 5.78 6.41
C LYS A 23 0.03 5.35 6.64
N ILE A 24 -0.94 6.20 6.30
CA ILE A 24 -2.37 5.88 6.40
C ILE A 24 -2.71 4.73 5.46
N ALA A 25 -2.22 4.75 4.22
CA ALA A 25 -2.45 3.66 3.28
C ALA A 25 -1.99 2.31 3.83
N ARG A 26 -0.83 2.27 4.51
CA ARG A 26 -0.33 1.05 5.17
C ARG A 26 -1.27 0.54 6.25
N GLU A 27 -1.75 1.42 7.11
CA GLU A 27 -2.64 1.04 8.21
C GLU A 27 -4.02 0.60 7.71
N VAL A 28 -4.56 1.27 6.69
CA VAL A 28 -5.80 0.84 6.01
C VAL A 28 -5.60 -0.53 5.35
N THR A 29 -4.50 -0.72 4.63
CA THR A 29 -4.18 -2.02 4.01
C THR A 29 -4.07 -3.13 5.05
N LYS A 30 -3.37 -2.91 6.18
CA LYS A 30 -3.31 -3.90 7.27
C LYS A 30 -4.68 -4.21 7.85
N SER A 31 -5.49 -3.18 8.10
CA SER A 31 -6.85 -3.35 8.64
C SER A 31 -7.75 -4.16 7.71
N LEU A 32 -7.67 -3.91 6.39
CA LEU A 32 -8.45 -4.64 5.39
C LEU A 32 -7.92 -6.04 5.10
N ALA A 33 -6.59 -6.20 5.07
CA ALA A 33 -5.94 -7.48 4.80
C ALA A 33 -6.05 -8.46 5.98
N GLY A 34 -6.30 -7.95 7.18
CA GLY A 34 -6.49 -8.76 8.38
C GLY A 34 -5.17 -9.30 8.92
N HIS A 35 -5.26 -10.42 9.63
CA HIS A 35 -4.10 -11.03 10.29
C HIS A 35 -3.42 -11.99 9.31
N ALA A 36 -2.12 -12.22 9.50
CA ALA A 36 -1.42 -13.25 8.74
C ALA A 36 -2.02 -14.61 9.07
N GLU A 37 -2.34 -15.37 8.02
CA GLU A 37 -2.87 -16.72 8.10
C GLU A 37 -1.85 -17.66 7.47
N PRO A 38 -0.94 -18.26 8.27
CA PRO A 38 0.10 -19.11 7.73
C PRO A 38 -0.49 -20.27 6.93
N ILE A 39 0.05 -20.49 5.73
CA ILE A 39 -0.35 -21.60 4.88
C ILE A 39 0.31 -22.88 5.41
N GLU A 40 -0.49 -23.94 5.57
CA GLU A 40 0.00 -25.25 5.99
C GLU A 40 1.12 -25.75 5.06
N PRO A 41 2.25 -26.26 5.58
CA PRO A 41 3.40 -26.64 4.75
C PRO A 41 3.06 -27.67 3.66
N SER A 42 2.16 -28.61 3.95
CA SER A 42 1.71 -29.62 2.98
C SER A 42 0.93 -28.99 1.83
N LEU A 43 0.03 -28.05 2.13
CA LEU A 43 -0.73 -27.32 1.12
C LEU A 43 0.20 -26.41 0.29
N ALA A 44 1.20 -25.81 0.93
CA ALA A 44 2.18 -25.01 0.24
C ALA A 44 3.04 -25.84 -0.74
N GLU A 45 3.38 -27.09 -0.40
CA GLU A 45 4.04 -28.03 -1.31
C GLU A 45 3.14 -28.39 -2.48
N GLU A 46 1.86 -28.71 -2.23
CA GLU A 46 0.89 -29.05 -3.28
C GLU A 46 0.78 -27.94 -4.33
N TYR A 47 0.66 -26.67 -3.91
CA TYR A 47 0.64 -25.54 -4.83
C TYR A 47 1.95 -25.38 -5.63
N ARG A 48 3.10 -25.64 -5.01
CA ARG A 48 4.40 -25.59 -5.70
C ARG A 48 4.52 -26.69 -6.76
N GLU A 49 4.10 -27.91 -6.44
CA GLU A 49 4.06 -29.01 -7.40
C GLU A 49 3.10 -28.73 -8.56
N LEU A 50 1.90 -28.21 -8.28
CA LEU A 50 0.93 -27.83 -9.30
C LEU A 50 1.48 -26.76 -10.25
N ALA A 51 2.15 -25.76 -9.71
CA ALA A 51 2.75 -24.71 -10.53
C ALA A 51 3.90 -25.25 -11.38
N HIS A 52 4.73 -26.14 -10.84
CA HIS A 52 5.78 -26.81 -11.61
C HIS A 52 5.22 -27.62 -12.78
N VAL A 53 4.12 -28.36 -12.56
CA VAL A 53 3.43 -29.07 -13.64
C VAL A 53 2.89 -28.11 -14.70
N ALA A 54 2.32 -26.97 -14.28
CA ALA A 54 1.84 -25.95 -15.21
C ALA A 54 2.99 -25.35 -16.05
N GLU A 55 4.13 -25.06 -15.45
CA GLU A 55 5.34 -24.59 -16.14
C GLU A 55 5.82 -25.59 -17.18
N MET A 56 5.91 -26.88 -16.83
CA MET A 56 6.29 -27.93 -17.78
C MET A 56 5.34 -28.00 -18.99
N ARG A 57 4.04 -27.82 -18.74
CA ARG A 57 3.04 -27.82 -19.82
C ARG A 57 3.17 -26.59 -20.71
N LEU A 58 3.39 -25.41 -20.12
CA LEU A 58 3.58 -24.16 -20.84
C LEU A 58 4.87 -24.16 -21.65
N ALA A 59 5.96 -24.74 -21.13
CA ALA A 59 7.23 -24.88 -21.85
C ALA A 59 7.10 -25.78 -23.11
N GLY A 60 6.13 -26.70 -23.13
CA GLY A 60 5.86 -27.52 -24.31
C GLY A 60 5.12 -26.79 -25.44
N VAL A 61 4.55 -25.61 -25.17
CA VAL A 61 3.68 -24.88 -26.13
C VAL A 61 4.03 -23.40 -26.29
N SER A 62 4.99 -22.88 -25.51
CA SER A 62 5.40 -21.48 -25.53
C SER A 62 6.89 -21.33 -25.22
N ASP A 63 7.50 -20.30 -25.80
CA ASP A 63 8.89 -19.90 -25.52
C ASP A 63 8.96 -18.81 -24.42
N LEU A 64 7.94 -18.73 -23.56
CA LEU A 64 7.93 -17.76 -22.46
C LEU A 64 8.96 -18.16 -21.40
N PRO A 65 9.68 -17.20 -20.80
CA PRO A 65 10.61 -17.49 -19.73
C PRO A 65 9.87 -18.09 -18.53
N ALA A 66 10.35 -19.22 -18.04
CA ALA A 66 9.85 -19.83 -16.82
C ALA A 66 10.44 -19.12 -15.57
N PRO A 67 9.70 -19.05 -14.45
CA PRO A 67 10.25 -18.62 -13.17
C PRO A 67 11.41 -19.50 -12.73
N ALA A 68 12.27 -19.00 -11.85
CA ALA A 68 13.30 -19.83 -11.24
C ALA A 68 12.64 -20.86 -10.29
N PRO A 69 13.14 -22.11 -10.23
CA PRO A 69 12.65 -23.09 -9.26
C PRO A 69 12.73 -22.53 -7.83
N GLY A 70 11.60 -22.57 -7.11
CA GLY A 70 11.49 -22.06 -5.74
C GLY A 70 11.09 -20.58 -5.62
N GLU A 71 10.88 -19.88 -6.73
CA GLU A 71 10.38 -18.49 -6.74
C GLU A 71 8.89 -18.38 -6.38
N LEU A 72 8.16 -19.51 -6.47
CA LEU A 72 6.74 -19.58 -6.15
C LEU A 72 6.53 -19.91 -4.68
N SER A 73 6.13 -18.90 -3.91
CA SER A 73 5.66 -19.06 -2.54
C SER A 73 4.15 -18.78 -2.48
N PRO A 74 3.33 -19.78 -2.14
CA PRO A 74 1.95 -19.53 -1.73
C PRO A 74 1.95 -18.49 -0.60
N THR A 75 1.02 -17.54 -0.67
CA THR A 75 0.97 -16.42 0.27
C THR A 75 -0.47 -16.12 0.67
N ASP A 76 -0.66 -15.70 1.92
CA ASP A 76 -1.95 -15.24 2.42
C ASP A 76 -2.20 -13.78 2.04
N ARG A 77 -3.42 -13.30 2.31
CA ARG A 77 -3.83 -11.94 1.94
C ARG A 77 -2.99 -10.86 2.65
N ALA A 78 -2.66 -11.04 3.92
CA ALA A 78 -1.89 -10.07 4.69
C ALA A 78 -0.43 -10.01 4.21
N THR A 79 0.17 -11.17 3.97
CA THR A 79 1.54 -11.26 3.44
C THR A 79 1.63 -10.70 2.02
N TRP A 80 0.69 -11.07 1.13
CA TRP A 80 0.61 -10.51 -0.22
C TRP A 80 0.50 -8.98 -0.21
N ALA A 81 -0.36 -8.43 0.66
CA ALA A 81 -0.59 -6.99 0.75
C ALA A 81 0.66 -6.25 1.28
N ALA A 82 1.40 -6.86 2.21
CA ALA A 82 2.64 -6.30 2.72
C ALA A 82 3.75 -6.28 1.65
N ASP A 83 3.94 -7.39 0.95
CA ASP A 83 5.01 -7.55 -0.05
C ASP A 83 4.81 -6.65 -1.28
N ASN A 84 3.55 -6.43 -1.68
CA ASN A 84 3.23 -5.68 -2.89
C ASN A 84 3.07 -4.17 -2.67
N GLN A 85 3.15 -3.69 -1.42
CA GLN A 85 2.92 -2.28 -1.10
C GLN A 85 3.89 -1.34 -1.83
N GLN A 86 5.17 -1.72 -1.90
CA GLN A 86 6.19 -0.89 -2.56
C GLN A 86 6.01 -0.87 -4.08
N THR A 87 5.66 -2.01 -4.69
CA THR A 87 5.38 -2.09 -6.12
C THR A 87 4.15 -1.26 -6.48
N PHE A 88 3.11 -1.28 -5.65
CA PHE A 88 1.92 -0.47 -5.85
C PHE A 88 2.21 1.04 -5.84
N ARG A 89 3.16 1.48 -5.00
CA ARG A 89 3.60 2.88 -4.95
C ARG A 89 4.16 3.38 -6.28
N LEU A 90 4.89 2.54 -7.01
CA LEU A 90 5.44 2.88 -8.33
C LEU A 90 4.34 3.23 -9.35
N LEU A 91 3.16 2.62 -9.21
CA LEU A 91 2.02 2.86 -10.09
C LEU A 91 1.23 4.10 -9.67
N ILE A 92 1.08 4.30 -8.37
CA ILE A 92 0.20 5.34 -7.82
C ILE A 92 0.87 6.71 -7.74
N GLU A 93 2.18 6.79 -7.46
CA GLU A 93 2.85 8.10 -7.35
C GLU A 93 2.75 8.94 -8.63
N PRO A 94 3.05 8.41 -9.84
CA PRO A 94 2.91 9.19 -11.07
C PRO A 94 1.47 9.64 -11.34
N LEU A 95 0.48 8.83 -10.92
CA LEU A 95 -0.93 9.17 -11.05
C LEU A 95 -1.31 10.29 -10.07
N ALA A 96 -0.85 10.19 -8.82
CA ALA A 96 -1.11 11.16 -7.78
C ALA A 96 -0.45 12.51 -8.10
N ASP A 97 0.78 12.52 -8.62
CA ASP A 97 1.46 13.74 -9.05
C ASP A 97 0.68 14.45 -10.18
N LYS A 98 0.24 13.71 -11.21
CA LYS A 98 -0.57 14.27 -12.30
C LYS A 98 -1.92 14.79 -11.81
N LEU A 99 -2.55 14.05 -10.90
CA LEU A 99 -3.82 14.45 -10.32
C LEU A 99 -3.66 15.72 -9.49
N SER A 100 -2.64 15.81 -8.62
CA SER A 100 -2.33 17.01 -7.84
C SER A 100 -1.93 18.21 -8.71
N ALA A 101 -1.28 17.98 -9.86
CA ALA A 101 -0.91 19.05 -10.80
C ALA A 101 -2.07 19.55 -11.67
N GLY A 102 -3.05 18.69 -11.98
CA GLY A 102 -4.26 19.06 -12.73
C GLY A 102 -5.40 19.58 -11.85
N ILE A 103 -5.31 19.32 -10.55
CA ILE A 103 -6.16 19.85 -9.49
C ILE A 103 -5.60 21.23 -9.10
N ASP A 104 -5.80 22.21 -9.97
CA ASP A 104 -6.07 23.56 -9.50
C ASP A 104 -7.50 23.49 -8.93
N ILE A 105 -7.65 23.07 -7.66
CA ILE A 105 -8.92 23.27 -6.94
C ILE A 105 -8.84 24.69 -6.37
N PRO A 106 -9.49 25.70 -6.97
CA PRO A 106 -9.42 27.06 -6.46
C PRO A 106 -10.39 27.27 -5.29
N GLN A 107 -10.97 26.22 -4.68
CA GLN A 107 -12.14 26.39 -3.80
C GLN A 107 -12.18 25.57 -2.50
N VAL A 108 -11.32 24.57 -2.25
CA VAL A 108 -11.39 23.78 -0.99
C VAL A 108 -10.35 24.20 0.05
N ALA A 109 -9.23 24.80 -0.36
CA ALA A 109 -8.26 25.40 0.58
C ALA A 109 -8.74 26.76 1.16
N GLY A 110 -9.78 27.36 0.60
CA GLY A 110 -10.37 28.61 1.11
C GLY A 110 -11.19 28.43 2.39
N GLY A 111 -11.76 27.25 2.62
CA GLY A 111 -12.67 27.00 3.76
C GLY A 111 -11.94 26.82 5.10
N MET A 112 -10.95 25.93 5.16
CA MET A 112 -10.19 25.70 6.40
C MET A 112 -9.17 26.82 6.70
N GLY A 113 -8.60 27.45 5.68
CA GLY A 113 -7.72 28.61 5.85
C GLY A 113 -8.46 29.86 6.34
N ALA A 114 -9.73 30.04 5.97
CA ALA A 114 -10.57 31.13 6.47
C ALA A 114 -11.04 30.92 7.92
N MET A 115 -11.26 29.67 8.35
CA MET A 115 -11.67 29.32 9.72
C MET A 115 -10.58 29.55 10.76
N LEU A 116 -9.29 29.48 10.38
CA LEU A 116 -8.15 29.67 11.29
C LEU A 116 -7.58 31.10 11.25
N ARG A 117 -8.12 31.98 10.42
CA ARG A 117 -7.69 33.38 10.28
C ARG A 117 -8.09 34.34 11.42
N PRO A 118 -9.13 34.13 12.26
CA PRO A 118 -9.47 35.08 13.31
C PRO A 118 -8.67 34.92 14.61
N LEU A 119 -7.66 34.03 14.69
CA LEU A 119 -6.89 33.77 15.93
C LEU A 119 -5.42 34.22 15.91
N GLY A 120 -5.06 35.26 15.15
CA GLY A 120 -3.83 36.03 15.39
C GLY A 120 -3.51 37.07 14.30
N PRO A 121 -2.84 38.21 14.60
CA PRO A 121 -2.13 38.58 15.83
C PRO A 121 -2.74 39.81 16.55
N ALA A 122 -2.94 39.69 17.86
CA ALA A 122 -3.07 40.83 18.77
C ALA A 122 -2.35 40.48 20.08
N LEU A 123 -1.03 40.34 20.01
CA LEU A 123 -0.03 40.61 21.05
C LEU A 123 1.30 40.90 20.36
#